data_AF-A0A444YFZ8-F1
#
_entry.id   AF-A0A444YFZ8-F1
#
_cell.length_a   1.000
_cell.length_b   1.000
_cell.length_c   1.000
_cell.angle_alpha   90.00
_cell.angle_beta   90.00
_cell.angle_gamma   90.00
#
_symmetry.space_group_name_H-M   'P 1'
#
loop_
_entity.id
_entity.type
_entity.pdbx_description
1 polymer ?
#
loop_
_entity_poly.entity_id
_entity_poly.type
_entity_poly.pdbx_seq_one_letter_code
_entity_poly.pdbx_strand_id
1 'polypeptide(L)'
;MGGRSIAAGSMKLKGMVKHAIGSGRSVTYMPRPGDGAPRGVTLIPGDGIGPLVTRAVEQVMEAMHAPVYFERYEVHGDMKRVPEEVLESIRKNKVCLKGGLKTPVGGGVSSLNVQLRKELDLYASLVNCFNLPGLPTRHHNVDIVVIRENTEGEYSGLEHEVVPGVVESLKVMTKFCSERIAKYAFEYAYLNNRKTVTAVHKANIMKLADGLFLESCRQVATKYPSIRYNEIIVDNCCMQLVSKPERFDVMVTGNSLRFSFPPQNNDMNNVTPNLYGNLVANTAAGIAGGTGVMPGGNVGGDHAVFEQGASAGNVGNEKLVEQKEANPVALLLSSAMMLRHLRFPSFADRLETAVKRVISEGKYMTKDLGGVSTTQEVVHAVIANLD
;
A
#
# COMPACT_ATOMS: atom_id res chain seq x y z
N MET A 1 82.26 -27.71 6.17
CA MET A 1 83.02 -26.65 6.86
C MET A 1 82.12 -25.44 7.02
N GLY A 2 82.03 -24.81 8.20
CA GLY A 2 81.21 -23.62 8.48
C GLY A 2 79.68 -23.84 8.44
N GLY A 3 78.84 -23.21 9.26
CA GLY A 3 79.05 -22.31 10.40
C GLY A 3 77.73 -22.16 11.20
N ARG A 4 77.79 -21.81 12.49
CA ARG A 4 76.65 -21.88 13.46
C ARG A 4 75.80 -20.60 13.56
N SER A 5 74.57 -20.77 14.06
CA SER A 5 73.85 -20.02 15.15
C SER A 5 72.39 -19.75 14.75
N ILE A 6 71.32 -20.31 15.36
CA ILE A 6 70.85 -20.45 16.76
C ILE A 6 70.24 -19.15 17.36
N ALA A 7 69.02 -19.31 17.91
CA ALA A 7 68.18 -18.47 18.79
C ALA A 7 66.90 -17.93 18.11
N ALA A 8 65.70 -18.50 18.34
CA ALA A 8 64.86 -18.58 19.56
C ALA A 8 63.87 -17.39 19.68
N GLY A 9 62.57 -17.69 19.72
CA GLY A 9 61.50 -16.69 19.83
C GLY A 9 60.10 -17.31 19.90
N SER A 10 59.65 -17.63 21.11
CA SER A 10 58.27 -18.05 21.39
C SER A 10 57.41 -16.81 21.66
N MET A 11 56.30 -16.64 20.93
CA MET A 11 55.23 -15.76 21.40
C MET A 11 53.85 -16.23 20.95
N LYS A 12 52.94 -16.36 21.93
CA LYS A 12 51.52 -16.67 21.73
C LYS A 12 50.83 -15.46 21.09
N LEU A 13 49.97 -15.69 20.09
CA LEU A 13 48.88 -14.75 19.79
C LEU A 13 47.53 -15.41 20.10
N LYS A 14 46.90 -14.95 21.19
CA LYS A 14 45.45 -15.11 21.38
C LYS A 14 44.75 -14.19 20.36
N GLY A 15 43.70 -14.66 19.70
CA GLY A 15 42.97 -13.83 18.74
C GLY A 15 41.67 -14.47 18.26
N MET A 16 40.63 -14.47 19.11
CA MET A 16 39.27 -14.81 18.68
C MET A 16 38.75 -13.74 17.71
N VAL A 17 38.74 -14.02 16.40
CA VAL A 17 38.03 -13.17 15.42
C VAL A 17 36.62 -13.71 15.23
N LYS A 18 35.71 -13.29 16.12
CA LYS A 18 34.26 -13.42 15.89
C LYS A 18 33.93 -12.72 14.56
N HIS A 19 33.41 -13.45 13.59
CA HIS A 19 32.90 -12.85 12.35
C HIS A 19 31.58 -12.13 12.65
N ALA A 20 31.67 -10.86 13.01
CA ALA A 20 30.51 -9.97 13.06
C ALA A 20 30.11 -9.62 11.62
N ILE A 21 28.98 -10.16 11.16
CA ILE A 21 28.36 -9.78 9.88
C ILE A 21 27.70 -8.41 10.08
N GLY A 22 28.52 -7.34 10.01
CA GLY A 22 28.04 -5.96 9.99
C GLY A 22 27.81 -5.52 8.55
N SER A 23 26.57 -5.55 8.08
CA SER A 23 26.21 -4.92 6.81
C SER A 23 26.25 -3.39 6.96
N GLY A 24 27.32 -2.77 6.48
CA GLY A 24 27.47 -1.32 6.49
C GLY A 24 26.36 -0.66 5.66
N ARG A 25 25.46 0.06 6.32
CA ARG A 25 24.42 0.88 5.66
C ARG A 25 25.06 2.15 5.09
N SER A 26 24.99 2.35 3.78
CA SER A 26 25.38 3.61 3.14
C SER A 26 24.31 4.68 3.40
N VAL A 27 24.55 5.56 4.36
CA VAL A 27 23.72 6.75 4.60
C VAL A 27 24.30 7.92 3.79
N THR A 28 23.77 8.15 2.59
CA THR A 28 24.22 9.19 1.64
C THR A 28 23.50 10.53 1.77
N TYR A 29 22.66 10.70 2.79
CA TYR A 29 22.03 11.97 3.12
C TYR A 29 22.13 12.19 4.61
N MET A 30 22.65 13.35 5.04
CA MET A 30 22.48 13.81 6.40
C MET A 30 20.98 14.12 6.53
N PRO A 31 20.17 13.32 7.25
CA PRO A 31 18.78 13.70 7.45
C PRO A 31 18.84 15.03 8.17
N ARG A 32 18.23 16.08 7.61
CA ARG A 32 17.71 17.12 8.51
C ARG A 32 16.86 16.34 9.50
N PRO A 33 17.16 16.39 10.81
CA PRO A 33 16.22 15.84 11.77
C PRO A 33 14.88 16.47 11.41
N GLY A 34 13.84 15.64 11.26
CA GLY A 34 12.50 16.18 11.47
C GLY A 34 12.57 16.91 12.81
N ASP A 35 12.03 18.12 12.86
CA ASP A 35 12.02 19.04 14.00
C ASP A 35 11.53 18.45 15.35
N GLY A 36 11.20 17.15 15.39
CA GLY A 36 10.62 16.44 16.52
C GLY A 36 9.17 16.83 16.77
N ALA A 37 8.62 17.78 16.00
CA ALA A 37 7.30 18.31 16.22
C ALA A 37 6.25 17.23 15.93
N PRO A 38 5.35 16.94 16.88
CA PRO A 38 4.24 16.02 16.65
C PRO A 38 3.43 16.44 15.42
N ARG A 39 3.20 15.49 14.50
CA ARG A 39 2.41 15.74 13.30
C ARG A 39 0.95 15.36 13.54
N GLY A 40 0.04 16.29 13.24
CA GLY A 40 -1.38 15.99 13.19
C GLY A 40 -1.66 15.00 12.06
N VAL A 41 -2.43 13.96 12.35
CA VAL A 41 -2.90 12.98 11.38
C VAL A 41 -4.41 12.88 11.54
N THR A 42 -5.15 13.05 10.43
CA THR A 42 -6.60 12.83 10.45
C THR A 42 -6.87 11.34 10.60
N LEU A 43 -7.66 10.92 11.58
CA LEU A 43 -8.01 9.53 11.80
C LEU A 43 -9.49 9.30 11.47
N ILE A 44 -9.76 8.42 10.50
CA ILE A 44 -11.11 7.95 10.18
C ILE A 44 -11.24 6.48 10.63
N PRO A 45 -11.93 6.18 11.74
CA PRO A 45 -12.11 4.82 12.24
C PRO A 45 -12.80 3.90 11.22
N GLY A 46 -13.81 4.43 10.52
CA GLY A 46 -14.60 3.72 9.53
C GLY A 46 -15.54 2.68 10.15
N ASP A 47 -15.91 1.70 9.33
CA ASP A 47 -16.98 0.74 9.61
C ASP A 47 -16.47 -0.67 9.93
N GLY A 48 -17.35 -1.48 10.53
CA GLY A 48 -17.11 -2.89 10.80
C GLY A 48 -15.89 -3.11 11.69
N ILE A 49 -14.86 -3.79 11.18
CA ILE A 49 -13.61 -4.01 11.91
C ILE A 49 -12.73 -2.75 12.04
N GLY A 50 -13.03 -1.67 11.29
CA GLY A 50 -12.25 -0.43 11.25
C GLY A 50 -11.89 0.12 12.63
N PRO A 51 -12.87 0.41 13.51
CA PRO A 51 -12.62 0.93 14.85
C PRO A 51 -11.79 0.01 15.77
N LEU A 52 -11.76 -1.32 15.52
CA LEU A 52 -10.89 -2.24 16.26
C LEU A 52 -9.43 -2.08 15.80
N VAL A 53 -9.21 -2.07 14.48
CA VAL A 53 -7.85 -1.99 13.91
C VAL A 53 -7.24 -0.58 14.01
N THR A 54 -8.04 0.50 13.99
CA THR A 54 -7.51 1.84 14.25
C THR A 54 -7.11 2.00 15.71
N ARG A 55 -7.91 1.50 16.67
CA ARG A 55 -7.50 1.53 18.09
C ARG A 55 -6.25 0.69 18.37
N ALA A 56 -6.07 -0.42 17.65
CA ALA A 56 -4.83 -1.18 17.68
C ALA A 56 -3.61 -0.33 17.24
N VAL A 57 -3.77 0.51 16.21
CA VAL A 57 -2.71 1.46 15.81
C VAL A 57 -2.52 2.55 16.86
N GLU A 58 -3.58 3.16 17.37
CA GLU A 58 -3.51 4.21 18.41
C GLU A 58 -2.70 3.71 19.63
N GLN A 59 -3.00 2.52 20.15
CA GLN A 59 -2.28 1.89 21.27
C GLN A 59 -0.79 1.65 20.97
N VAL A 60 -0.46 1.15 19.77
CA VAL A 60 0.94 0.88 19.39
C VAL A 60 1.74 2.17 19.19
N MET A 61 1.11 3.22 18.63
CA MET A 61 1.72 4.54 18.45
C MET A 61 2.00 5.22 19.78
N GLU A 62 1.06 5.15 20.72
CA GLU A 62 1.21 5.64 22.09
C GLU A 62 2.34 4.90 22.82
N ALA A 63 2.36 3.57 22.75
CA ALA A 63 3.35 2.73 23.42
C ALA A 63 4.79 2.95 22.93
N MET A 64 5.01 3.28 21.65
CA MET A 64 6.35 3.66 21.16
C MET A 64 6.67 5.14 21.28
N HIS A 65 5.76 5.96 21.82
CA HIS A 65 5.84 7.43 21.88
C HIS A 65 6.09 8.06 20.50
N ALA A 66 5.30 7.66 19.51
CA ALA A 66 5.39 8.20 18.16
C ALA A 66 5.09 9.72 18.13
N PRO A 67 5.83 10.52 17.34
CA PRO A 67 5.59 11.97 17.20
C PRO A 67 4.41 12.26 16.27
N VAL A 68 3.24 11.71 16.58
CA VAL A 68 1.97 11.91 15.88
C VAL A 68 0.84 12.08 16.89
N TYR A 69 -0.16 12.89 16.54
CA TYR A 69 -1.43 12.94 17.27
C TYR A 69 -2.58 12.76 16.28
N PHE A 70 -3.62 12.05 16.70
CA PHE A 70 -4.75 11.71 15.83
C PHE A 70 -5.92 12.69 16.04
N GLU A 71 -6.29 13.42 15.00
CA GLU A 71 -7.55 14.18 14.93
C GLU A 71 -8.65 13.22 14.45
N ARG A 72 -9.43 12.65 15.37
CA ARG A 72 -10.42 11.59 15.08
C ARG A 72 -11.75 12.16 14.59
N TYR A 73 -12.24 11.64 13.47
CA TYR A 73 -13.54 11.95 12.89
C TYR A 73 -14.34 10.68 12.59
N GLU A 74 -15.55 10.57 13.10
CA GLU A 74 -16.45 9.45 12.78
C GLU A 74 -17.09 9.66 11.40
N VAL A 75 -16.68 8.85 10.42
CA VAL A 75 -17.23 8.84 9.07
C VAL A 75 -17.65 7.42 8.73
N HIS A 76 -18.90 7.26 8.29
CA HIS A 76 -19.52 5.97 7.98
C HIS A 76 -19.89 5.86 6.51
N GLY A 77 -19.72 4.66 5.94
CA GLY A 77 -19.88 4.39 4.51
C GLY A 77 -21.29 4.57 3.93
N ASP A 78 -22.29 4.75 4.79
CA ASP A 78 -23.69 5.05 4.44
C ASP A 78 -24.00 6.57 4.38
N MET A 79 -23.07 7.43 4.84
CA MET A 79 -23.21 8.88 4.69
C MET A 79 -23.25 9.28 3.21
N LYS A 80 -24.07 10.28 2.88
CA LYS A 80 -24.24 10.76 1.49
C LYS A 80 -22.98 11.41 0.90
N ARG A 81 -22.14 12.00 1.75
CA ARG A 81 -20.88 12.66 1.40
C ARG A 81 -19.94 12.65 2.60
N VAL A 82 -18.64 12.78 2.34
CA VAL A 82 -17.65 13.13 3.37
C VAL A 82 -18.01 14.51 3.96
N PRO A 83 -18.01 14.66 5.30
CA PRO A 83 -18.18 15.98 5.93
C PRO A 83 -17.04 16.94 5.57
N GLU A 84 -17.34 18.23 5.36
CA GLU A 84 -16.33 19.18 4.90
C GLU A 84 -15.20 19.38 5.93
N GLU A 85 -15.53 19.37 7.23
CA GLU A 85 -14.54 19.43 8.33
C GLU A 85 -13.47 18.33 8.25
N VAL A 86 -13.81 17.16 7.71
CA VAL A 86 -12.87 16.05 7.52
C VAL A 86 -11.95 16.33 6.33
N LEU A 87 -12.51 16.86 5.22
CA LEU A 87 -11.70 17.29 4.08
C LEU A 87 -10.78 18.46 4.47
N GLU A 88 -11.24 19.40 5.27
CA GLU A 88 -10.44 20.50 5.82
C GLU A 88 -9.33 20.00 6.75
N SER A 89 -9.61 19.07 7.66
CA SER A 89 -8.58 18.43 8.50
C SER A 89 -7.53 17.71 7.65
N ILE A 90 -7.91 16.95 6.62
CA ILE A 90 -6.95 16.30 5.70
C ILE A 90 -6.17 17.34 4.89
N ARG A 91 -6.80 18.42 4.42
CA ARG A 91 -6.13 19.53 3.68
C ARG A 91 -5.16 20.31 4.57
N LYS A 92 -5.41 20.40 5.88
CA LYS A 92 -4.53 21.00 6.90
C LYS A 92 -3.36 20.08 7.25
N ASN A 93 -3.67 18.84 7.63
CA ASN A 93 -2.71 17.87 8.16
C ASN A 93 -1.88 17.17 7.06
N LYS A 94 -2.35 17.22 5.81
CA LYS A 94 -1.83 16.52 4.62
C LYS A 94 -1.86 14.99 4.67
N VAL A 95 -2.04 14.41 5.85
CA VAL A 95 -2.03 12.96 6.07
C VAL A 95 -3.28 12.50 6.80
N CYS A 96 -3.81 11.36 6.34
CA CYS A 96 -4.92 10.64 6.94
C CYS A 96 -4.56 9.16 7.12
N LEU A 97 -5.02 8.57 8.22
CA LEU A 97 -5.09 7.12 8.41
C LEU A 97 -6.57 6.74 8.46
N LYS A 98 -7.00 5.74 7.68
CA LYS A 98 -8.40 5.29 7.67
C LYS A 98 -8.55 3.78 7.83
N GLY A 99 -9.60 3.38 8.54
CA GLY A 99 -10.17 2.05 8.47
C GLY A 99 -10.92 1.80 7.16
N GLY A 100 -11.57 0.64 7.06
CA GLY A 100 -12.45 0.33 5.94
C GLY A 100 -13.75 1.14 6.00
N LEU A 101 -14.20 1.68 4.87
CA LEU A 101 -15.52 2.31 4.75
C LEU A 101 -16.40 1.40 3.89
N LYS A 102 -17.58 1.05 4.39
CA LYS A 102 -18.56 0.23 3.67
C LYS A 102 -18.97 0.97 2.40
N THR A 103 -19.29 0.24 1.34
CA THR A 103 -19.88 0.81 0.13
C THR A 103 -21.23 0.12 -0.08
N PRO A 104 -22.35 0.86 -0.14
CA PRO A 104 -23.65 0.28 -0.44
C PRO A 104 -23.62 -0.46 -1.78
N VAL A 105 -24.27 -1.64 -1.84
CA VAL A 105 -24.37 -2.44 -3.06
C VAL A 105 -25.74 -2.20 -3.68
N GLY A 106 -25.75 -1.54 -4.84
CA GLY A 106 -26.96 -1.20 -5.60
C GLY A 106 -27.47 0.23 -5.36
N GLY A 107 -27.47 1.06 -6.41
CA GLY A 107 -28.25 2.29 -6.52
C GLY A 107 -27.67 3.57 -5.89
N GLY A 108 -27.32 4.55 -6.74
CA GLY A 108 -27.51 5.98 -6.47
C GLY A 108 -26.49 6.74 -5.61
N VAL A 109 -25.74 6.10 -4.71
CA VAL A 109 -24.78 6.81 -3.83
C VAL A 109 -23.33 6.53 -4.25
N SER A 110 -22.55 7.59 -4.48
CA SER A 110 -21.10 7.49 -4.73
C SER A 110 -20.36 6.97 -3.51
N SER A 111 -19.55 5.92 -3.66
CA SER A 111 -18.68 5.43 -2.58
C SER A 111 -17.81 6.55 -1.99
N LEU A 112 -17.84 6.73 -0.66
CA LEU A 112 -17.04 7.74 0.02
C LEU A 112 -15.53 7.56 -0.18
N ASN A 113 -15.07 6.32 -0.37
CA ASN A 113 -13.67 6.05 -0.74
C ASN A 113 -13.32 6.69 -2.10
N VAL A 114 -14.24 6.69 -3.06
CA VAL A 114 -14.06 7.36 -4.36
C VAL A 114 -14.19 8.87 -4.24
N GLN A 115 -15.06 9.38 -3.35
CA GLN A 115 -15.12 10.81 -3.07
C GLN A 115 -13.80 11.33 -2.48
N LEU A 116 -13.26 10.68 -1.43
CA LEU A 116 -11.97 11.04 -0.83
C LEU A 116 -10.84 11.09 -1.88
N ARG A 117 -10.79 10.11 -2.79
CA ARG A 117 -9.78 10.06 -3.87
C ARG A 117 -9.92 11.21 -4.87
N LYS A 118 -11.14 11.67 -5.15
CA LYS A 118 -11.43 12.78 -6.06
C LYS A 118 -11.16 14.14 -5.40
N GLU A 119 -11.71 14.38 -4.22
CA GLU A 119 -11.60 15.67 -3.48
C GLU A 119 -10.17 16.02 -3.04
N LEU A 120 -9.26 15.03 -3.00
CA LEU A 120 -7.87 15.18 -2.55
C LEU A 120 -6.83 14.84 -3.65
N ASP A 121 -7.28 14.55 -4.88
CA ASP A 121 -6.47 14.09 -6.04
C ASP A 121 -5.48 12.95 -5.70
N LEU A 122 -5.97 11.89 -5.06
CA LEU A 122 -5.16 10.74 -4.61
C LEU A 122 -4.90 9.75 -5.76
N TYR A 123 -4.19 10.21 -6.78
CA TYR A 123 -4.01 9.55 -8.07
C TYR A 123 -3.24 8.22 -8.04
N ALA A 124 -2.40 7.98 -7.04
CA ALA A 124 -1.63 6.74 -6.92
C ALA A 124 -2.13 5.89 -5.74
N SER A 125 -2.75 4.74 -6.03
CA SER A 125 -3.00 3.69 -5.04
C SER A 125 -1.78 2.75 -5.00
N LEU A 126 -1.30 2.44 -3.80
CA LEU A 126 -0.17 1.53 -3.57
C LEU A 126 -0.61 0.36 -2.71
N VAL A 127 -0.16 -0.84 -3.09
CA VAL A 127 -0.28 -2.07 -2.29
C VAL A 127 1.07 -2.77 -2.30
N ASN A 128 1.65 -2.99 -1.12
CA ASN A 128 2.89 -3.76 -0.98
C ASN A 128 2.53 -5.22 -0.67
N CYS A 129 2.81 -6.11 -1.61
CA CYS A 129 2.49 -7.54 -1.54
C CYS A 129 3.77 -8.36 -1.33
N PHE A 130 4.10 -8.67 -0.07
CA PHE A 130 5.34 -9.38 0.28
C PHE A 130 5.09 -10.53 1.25
N ASN A 131 5.87 -11.61 1.16
CA ASN A 131 5.79 -12.69 2.13
C ASN A 131 6.29 -12.21 3.51
N LEU A 132 5.45 -12.35 4.53
CA LEU A 132 5.88 -12.20 5.92
C LEU A 132 6.64 -13.45 6.38
N PRO A 133 7.85 -13.32 6.98
CA PRO A 133 8.55 -14.45 7.57
C PRO A 133 7.68 -15.17 8.60
N GLY A 134 7.67 -16.51 8.56
CA GLY A 134 6.87 -17.39 9.41
C GLY A 134 5.41 -17.59 8.98
N LEU A 135 4.85 -16.75 8.10
CA LEU A 135 3.51 -16.96 7.55
C LEU A 135 3.54 -18.02 6.43
N PRO A 136 2.88 -19.19 6.58
CA PRO A 136 2.91 -20.23 5.57
C PRO A 136 2.12 -19.81 4.32
N THR A 137 2.79 -19.81 3.17
CA THR A 137 2.26 -19.39 1.88
C THR A 137 2.66 -20.36 0.79
N ARG A 138 1.87 -20.47 -0.29
CA ARG A 138 2.15 -21.36 -1.43
C ARG A 138 3.39 -20.93 -2.22
N HIS A 139 3.65 -19.62 -2.28
CA HIS A 139 4.76 -19.01 -2.98
C HIS A 139 5.69 -18.32 -1.98
N HIS A 140 6.98 -18.37 -2.25
CA HIS A 140 8.03 -17.80 -1.41
C HIS A 140 8.83 -16.75 -2.17
N ASN A 141 9.52 -15.86 -1.45
CA ASN A 141 10.31 -14.76 -2.00
C ASN A 141 9.50 -13.79 -2.88
N VAL A 142 8.21 -13.65 -2.59
CA VAL A 142 7.33 -12.63 -3.18
C VAL A 142 7.56 -11.31 -2.48
N ASP A 143 7.86 -10.26 -3.24
CA ASP A 143 7.97 -8.87 -2.79
C ASP A 143 7.65 -7.94 -3.97
N ILE A 144 6.35 -7.76 -4.20
CA ILE A 144 5.77 -7.04 -5.34
C ILE A 144 5.11 -5.77 -4.82
N VAL A 145 5.32 -4.64 -5.49
CA VAL A 145 4.56 -3.40 -5.24
C VAL A 145 3.65 -3.11 -6.42
N VAL A 146 2.34 -3.08 -6.17
CA VAL A 146 1.34 -2.72 -7.18
C VAL A 146 0.98 -1.26 -7.01
N ILE A 147 1.33 -0.46 -8.03
CA ILE A 147 1.03 0.97 -8.14
C ILE A 147 -0.05 1.14 -9.20
N ARG A 148 -1.16 1.75 -8.82
CA ARG A 148 -2.38 1.81 -9.61
C ARG A 148 -2.86 3.25 -9.72
N GLU A 149 -3.21 3.67 -10.95
CA GLU A 149 -3.92 4.93 -11.16
C GLU A 149 -5.32 4.86 -10.50
N ASN A 150 -5.74 5.92 -9.82
CA ASN A 150 -6.83 5.89 -8.87
C ASN A 150 -7.80 7.09 -8.92
N THR A 151 -7.55 8.07 -9.80
CA THR A 151 -8.46 9.21 -10.05
C THR A 151 -9.31 9.02 -11.28
N GLU A 152 -8.81 8.23 -12.23
CA GLU A 152 -9.44 7.96 -13.50
C GLU A 152 -9.79 6.45 -13.65
N GLY A 153 -10.65 6.10 -14.61
CA GLY A 153 -10.94 4.71 -14.96
C GLY A 153 -12.32 4.43 -15.53
N GLU A 154 -12.63 3.15 -15.45
CA GLU A 154 -13.97 2.66 -15.19
C GLU A 154 -14.62 3.46 -14.00
N TYR A 155 -13.83 4.00 -13.06
CA TYR A 155 -14.27 4.99 -12.05
C TYR A 155 -14.78 6.36 -12.58
N SER A 156 -14.73 6.59 -13.88
CA SER A 156 -15.41 7.72 -14.50
C SER A 156 -16.92 7.67 -14.26
N GLY A 157 -17.47 6.45 -14.15
CA GLY A 157 -18.91 6.22 -13.98
C GLY A 157 -19.74 6.74 -15.16
N LEU A 158 -19.12 6.84 -16.34
CA LEU A 158 -19.76 7.31 -17.58
C LEU A 158 -20.48 6.14 -18.25
N GLU A 159 -21.59 5.73 -17.66
CA GLU A 159 -22.45 4.66 -18.13
C GLU A 159 -23.83 5.22 -18.48
N HIS A 160 -24.41 4.75 -19.59
CA HIS A 160 -25.76 5.11 -19.99
C HIS A 160 -26.43 4.00 -20.81
N GLU A 161 -27.76 3.92 -20.74
CA GLU A 161 -28.55 3.03 -21.58
C GLU A 161 -28.92 3.78 -22.87
N VAL A 162 -28.39 3.31 -24.01
CA VAL A 162 -28.58 3.95 -25.32
C VAL A 162 -29.99 3.69 -25.85
N VAL A 163 -30.46 2.46 -25.67
CA VAL A 163 -31.84 1.99 -25.88
C VAL A 163 -32.11 0.86 -24.87
N PRO A 164 -33.38 0.56 -24.51
CA PRO A 164 -33.70 -0.48 -23.54
C PRO A 164 -32.99 -1.81 -23.81
N GLY A 165 -32.17 -2.27 -22.86
CA GLY A 165 -31.34 -3.47 -22.95
C GLY A 165 -29.91 -3.26 -23.49
N VAL A 166 -29.52 -2.03 -23.85
CA VAL A 166 -28.19 -1.71 -24.42
C VAL A 166 -27.49 -0.64 -23.60
N VAL A 167 -26.54 -1.07 -22.76
CA VAL A 167 -25.74 -0.19 -21.90
C VAL A 167 -24.37 0.05 -22.51
N GLU A 168 -23.97 1.32 -22.67
CA GLU A 168 -22.62 1.74 -23.02
C GLU A 168 -21.85 2.21 -21.78
N SER A 169 -20.56 1.90 -21.71
CA SER A 169 -19.63 2.34 -20.65
C SER A 169 -18.40 2.97 -21.29
N LEU A 170 -18.12 4.24 -20.97
CA LEU A 170 -17.11 5.07 -21.63
C LEU A 170 -15.80 5.15 -20.83
N LYS A 171 -14.73 4.59 -21.41
CA LYS A 171 -13.35 4.59 -20.87
C LYS A 171 -12.46 5.61 -21.59
N VAL A 172 -11.98 6.65 -20.89
CA VAL A 172 -11.28 7.82 -21.48
C VAL A 172 -9.79 7.98 -21.07
N MET A 173 -8.84 7.21 -21.58
CA MET A 173 -7.44 7.32 -21.09
C MET A 173 -6.76 8.67 -21.38
N THR A 174 -6.07 9.29 -20.40
CA THR A 174 -5.34 10.55 -20.63
C THR A 174 -3.83 10.44 -20.49
N LYS A 175 -3.12 11.26 -21.28
CA LYS A 175 -1.66 11.38 -21.23
C LYS A 175 -1.18 11.94 -19.89
N PHE A 176 -1.85 12.97 -19.35
CA PHE A 176 -1.49 13.59 -18.07
C PHE A 176 -1.52 12.58 -16.91
N CYS A 177 -2.61 11.83 -16.75
CA CYS A 177 -2.73 10.83 -15.69
C CYS A 177 -1.78 9.64 -15.91
N SER A 178 -1.61 9.20 -17.16
CA SER A 178 -0.66 8.14 -17.52
C SER A 178 0.79 8.53 -17.23
N GLU A 179 1.19 9.76 -17.53
CA GLU A 179 2.53 10.28 -17.23
C GLU A 179 2.76 10.44 -15.71
N ARG A 180 1.79 10.97 -14.95
CA ARG A 180 1.97 11.16 -13.50
C ARG A 180 2.05 9.84 -12.73
N ILE A 181 1.22 8.84 -13.07
CA ILE A 181 1.30 7.52 -12.43
C ILE A 181 2.57 6.76 -12.84
N ALA A 182 2.99 6.87 -14.11
CA ALA A 182 4.26 6.30 -14.55
C ALA A 182 5.44 6.97 -13.82
N LYS A 183 5.49 8.30 -13.76
CA LYS A 183 6.52 9.03 -13.02
C LYS A 183 6.57 8.59 -11.57
N TYR A 184 5.42 8.53 -10.90
CA TYR A 184 5.32 8.07 -9.52
C TYR A 184 5.86 6.64 -9.35
N ALA A 185 5.53 5.71 -10.25
CA ALA A 185 6.02 4.34 -10.19
C ALA A 185 7.54 4.22 -10.38
N PHE A 186 8.13 4.96 -11.32
CA PHE A 186 9.58 5.00 -11.53
C PHE A 186 10.32 5.71 -10.39
N GLU A 187 9.77 6.81 -9.86
CA GLU A 187 10.34 7.54 -8.73
C GLU A 187 10.26 6.72 -7.43
N TYR A 188 9.14 6.05 -7.17
CA TYR A 188 9.01 5.06 -6.10
C TYR A 188 10.05 3.94 -6.26
N ALA A 189 10.17 3.37 -7.45
CA ALA A 189 11.11 2.29 -7.71
C ALA A 189 12.57 2.73 -7.44
N TYR A 190 12.95 3.92 -7.92
CA TYR A 190 14.27 4.51 -7.69
C TYR A 190 14.57 4.71 -6.19
N LEU A 191 13.66 5.38 -5.48
CA LEU A 191 13.83 5.70 -4.05
C LEU A 191 13.84 4.47 -3.14
N ASN A 192 13.13 3.40 -3.52
CA ASN A 192 13.07 2.14 -2.75
C ASN A 192 14.06 1.08 -3.27
N ASN A 193 15.07 1.47 -4.07
CA ASN A 193 16.11 0.60 -4.64
C ASN A 193 15.62 -0.57 -5.52
N ARG A 194 14.36 -0.54 -5.94
CA ARG A 194 13.74 -1.48 -6.89
C ARG A 194 14.45 -1.41 -8.24
N LYS A 195 14.41 -2.49 -9.00
CA LYS A 195 15.18 -2.67 -10.25
C LYS A 195 14.32 -2.75 -11.50
N THR A 196 13.05 -3.13 -11.37
CA THR A 196 12.16 -3.35 -12.52
C THR A 196 10.80 -2.68 -12.30
N VAL A 197 10.33 -1.93 -13.31
CA VAL A 197 8.95 -1.42 -13.42
C VAL A 197 8.27 -2.12 -14.59
N THR A 198 7.15 -2.78 -14.33
CA THR A 198 6.37 -3.51 -15.35
C THR A 198 5.02 -2.83 -15.56
N ALA A 199 4.76 -2.31 -16.76
CA ALA A 199 3.45 -1.80 -17.13
C ALA A 199 2.50 -2.95 -17.49
N VAL A 200 1.35 -3.03 -16.82
CA VAL A 200 0.30 -4.02 -17.10
C VAL A 200 -0.81 -3.36 -17.91
N HIS A 201 -1.19 -4.00 -19.03
CA HIS A 201 -2.08 -3.39 -20.03
C HIS A 201 -2.92 -4.44 -20.79
N LYS A 202 -3.83 -3.98 -21.66
CA LYS A 202 -4.58 -4.79 -22.63
C LYS A 202 -4.59 -4.11 -24.02
N ALA A 203 -3.49 -3.45 -24.36
CA ALA A 203 -3.31 -2.72 -25.63
C ALA A 203 -3.41 -3.57 -26.91
N ASN A 204 -3.40 -4.91 -26.81
CA ASN A 204 -3.71 -5.79 -27.93
C ASN A 204 -5.19 -5.71 -28.36
N ILE A 205 -6.09 -5.35 -27.44
CA ILE A 205 -7.51 -5.07 -27.70
C ILE A 205 -7.75 -3.56 -27.71
N MET A 206 -7.41 -2.87 -26.61
CA MET A 206 -7.60 -1.42 -26.44
C MET A 206 -6.41 -0.64 -26.99
N LYS A 207 -6.22 -0.69 -28.32
CA LYS A 207 -5.05 -0.14 -29.01
C LYS A 207 -4.78 1.36 -28.76
N LEU A 208 -5.84 2.17 -28.62
CA LEU A 208 -5.72 3.61 -28.42
C LEU A 208 -5.53 3.98 -26.94
N ALA A 209 -6.47 3.56 -26.08
CA ALA A 209 -6.44 3.87 -24.65
C ALA A 209 -5.17 3.31 -23.99
N ASP A 210 -5.09 2.00 -23.80
CA ASP A 210 -3.93 1.36 -23.17
C ASP A 210 -2.62 1.57 -23.96
N GLY A 211 -2.70 1.86 -25.26
CA GLY A 211 -1.55 2.29 -26.07
C GLY A 211 -0.95 3.64 -25.63
N LEU A 212 -1.79 4.61 -25.28
CA LEU A 212 -1.37 5.91 -24.76
C LEU A 212 -0.69 5.80 -23.38
N PHE A 213 -1.18 4.90 -22.51
CA PHE A 213 -0.52 4.60 -21.25
C PHE A 213 0.87 4.00 -21.45
N LEU A 214 1.02 3.04 -22.38
CA LEU A 214 2.34 2.50 -22.73
C LEU A 214 3.27 3.56 -23.32
N GLU A 215 2.79 4.44 -24.20
CA GLU A 215 3.57 5.56 -24.72
C GLU A 215 4.10 6.45 -23.58
N SER A 216 3.22 6.82 -22.64
CA SER A 216 3.56 7.62 -21.46
C SER A 216 4.57 6.92 -20.55
N CYS A 217 4.39 5.62 -20.30
CA CYS A 217 5.34 4.82 -19.53
C CYS A 217 6.73 4.75 -20.20
N ARG A 218 6.78 4.51 -21.51
CA ARG A 218 8.04 4.51 -22.29
C ARG A 218 8.74 5.88 -22.22
N GLN A 219 7.98 6.96 -22.38
CA GLN A 219 8.52 8.33 -22.30
C GLN A 219 9.09 8.64 -20.91
N VAL A 220 8.43 8.21 -19.83
CA VAL A 220 8.97 8.32 -18.47
C VAL A 220 10.20 7.42 -18.27
N ALA A 221 10.18 6.18 -18.78
CA ALA A 221 11.29 5.22 -18.63
C ALA A 221 12.63 5.77 -19.13
N THR A 222 12.63 6.59 -20.20
CA THR A 222 13.86 7.25 -20.71
C THR A 222 14.58 8.10 -19.66
N LYS A 223 13.86 8.61 -18.65
CA LYS A 223 14.37 9.45 -17.57
C LYS A 223 14.99 8.64 -16.42
N TYR A 224 14.80 7.32 -16.41
CA TYR A 224 15.25 6.41 -15.34
C TYR A 224 16.04 5.21 -15.91
N PRO A 225 17.19 5.43 -16.58
CA PRO A 225 17.93 4.38 -17.28
C PRO A 225 18.49 3.26 -16.38
N SER A 226 18.53 3.47 -15.06
CA SER A 226 18.91 2.46 -14.06
C SER A 226 17.79 1.47 -13.72
N ILE A 227 16.57 1.71 -14.17
CA ILE A 227 15.40 0.87 -13.92
C ILE A 227 15.02 0.13 -15.21
N ARG A 228 14.93 -1.20 -15.14
CA ARG A 228 14.45 -2.01 -16.26
C ARG A 228 12.95 -1.78 -16.44
N TYR A 229 12.56 -1.35 -17.64
CA TYR A 229 11.16 -1.22 -18.02
C TYR A 229 10.70 -2.47 -18.78
N ASN A 230 9.55 -3.02 -18.40
CA ASN A 230 8.88 -4.15 -19.03
C ASN A 230 7.41 -3.82 -19.33
N GLU A 231 6.82 -4.53 -20.28
CA GLU A 231 5.39 -4.47 -20.62
C GLU A 231 4.80 -5.88 -20.59
N ILE A 232 3.57 -6.02 -20.07
CA ILE A 232 2.88 -7.32 -20.04
C ILE A 232 1.37 -7.17 -20.19
N ILE A 233 0.78 -8.01 -21.05
CA ILE A 233 -0.69 -8.10 -21.14
C ILE A 233 -1.28 -8.69 -19.86
N VAL A 234 -2.37 -8.13 -19.36
CA VAL A 234 -2.97 -8.48 -18.06
C VAL A 234 -3.30 -9.96 -17.90
N ASP A 235 -3.76 -10.65 -18.95
CA ASP A 235 -4.03 -12.09 -18.92
C ASP A 235 -2.77 -12.91 -18.59
N ASN A 236 -1.67 -12.62 -19.30
CA ASN A 236 -0.38 -13.24 -19.05
C ASN A 236 0.13 -12.81 -17.68
N CYS A 237 -0.08 -11.55 -17.28
CA CYS A 237 0.28 -11.07 -15.96
C CYS A 237 -0.36 -11.92 -14.85
N CYS A 238 -1.67 -12.18 -14.92
CA CYS A 238 -2.37 -13.04 -13.97
C CYS A 238 -1.82 -14.48 -13.97
N MET A 239 -1.59 -15.05 -15.16
CA MET A 239 -0.97 -16.38 -15.30
C MET A 239 0.44 -16.45 -14.70
N GLN A 240 1.27 -15.42 -14.91
CA GLN A 240 2.62 -15.34 -14.36
C GLN A 240 2.60 -15.11 -12.85
N LEU A 241 1.68 -14.29 -12.32
CA LEU A 241 1.54 -14.05 -10.88
C LEU A 241 1.28 -15.36 -10.13
N VAL A 242 0.33 -16.18 -10.59
CA VAL A 242 0.03 -17.47 -9.93
C VAL A 242 1.06 -18.58 -10.20
N SER A 243 1.99 -18.37 -11.13
CA SER A 243 3.00 -19.38 -11.51
C SER A 243 4.38 -19.10 -10.94
N LYS A 244 4.84 -17.84 -11.08
CA LYS A 244 6.19 -17.33 -10.76
C LYS A 244 6.12 -15.87 -10.31
N PRO A 245 5.46 -15.57 -9.18
CA PRO A 245 5.28 -14.20 -8.68
C PRO A 245 6.60 -13.47 -8.40
N GLU A 246 7.65 -14.20 -8.00
CA GLU A 246 8.98 -13.69 -7.64
C GLU A 246 9.72 -12.95 -8.77
N ARG A 247 9.16 -12.95 -9.99
CA ARG A 247 9.69 -12.24 -11.15
C ARG A 247 9.23 -10.78 -11.27
N PHE A 248 8.20 -10.40 -10.51
CA PHE A 248 7.68 -9.05 -10.49
C PHE A 248 8.29 -8.25 -9.33
N ASP A 249 8.44 -6.95 -9.53
CA ASP A 249 9.10 -6.04 -8.59
C ASP A 249 8.17 -4.84 -8.35
N VAL A 250 8.25 -3.78 -9.16
CA VAL A 250 7.19 -2.76 -9.23
C VAL A 250 6.30 -3.03 -10.45
N MET A 251 4.99 -2.99 -10.24
CA MET A 251 3.97 -3.13 -11.27
C MET A 251 3.15 -1.84 -11.34
N VAL A 252 2.97 -1.29 -12.53
CA VAL A 252 2.17 -0.08 -12.75
C VAL A 252 0.97 -0.36 -13.65
N THR A 253 -0.22 0.05 -13.22
CA THR A 253 -1.48 -0.09 -13.99
C THR A 253 -2.11 1.28 -14.22
N GLY A 254 -2.25 1.70 -15.48
CA GLY A 254 -2.98 2.91 -15.87
C GLY A 254 -4.50 2.70 -15.84
N ASN A 255 -5.26 3.81 -15.79
CA ASN A 255 -6.73 3.85 -15.86
C ASN A 255 -7.19 5.05 -16.75
N SER A 256 -8.41 5.62 -16.64
CA SER A 256 -9.04 6.39 -17.76
C SER A 256 -10.18 7.42 -17.45
N LEU A 257 -9.96 8.71 -17.69
CA LEU A 257 -10.60 9.92 -17.12
C LEU A 257 -12.13 9.98 -17.00
N ARG A 258 -12.61 10.66 -15.94
CA ARG A 258 -13.85 11.44 -16.01
C ARG A 258 -13.55 12.90 -16.38
N PHE A 259 -14.12 13.39 -17.48
CA PHE A 259 -14.24 14.84 -17.65
C PHE A 259 -15.29 15.37 -16.67
N SER A 260 -14.93 16.37 -15.86
CA SER A 260 -15.90 17.20 -15.15
C SER A 260 -16.46 18.26 -16.10
N PHE A 261 -17.42 17.89 -16.94
CA PHE A 261 -18.40 18.85 -17.42
C PHE A 261 -19.38 19.18 -16.28
N PRO A 262 -19.89 20.42 -16.17
CA PRO A 262 -20.91 20.73 -15.18
C PRO A 262 -22.18 19.90 -15.47
N PRO A 263 -22.70 19.12 -14.51
CA PRO A 263 -23.90 18.34 -14.74
C PRO A 263 -25.12 19.26 -14.86
N GLN A 264 -25.80 19.24 -16.01
CA GLN A 264 -27.12 19.89 -16.11
C GLN A 264 -28.25 19.06 -15.49
N ASN A 265 -28.05 17.75 -15.32
CA ASN A 265 -29.01 16.83 -14.71
C ASN A 265 -28.37 16.07 -13.54
N ASN A 266 -29.17 15.78 -12.50
CA ASN A 266 -28.73 15.18 -11.24
C ASN A 266 -28.49 13.65 -11.28
N ASP A 267 -28.49 13.04 -12.48
CA ASP A 267 -28.30 11.61 -12.65
C ASP A 267 -26.81 11.24 -12.52
N MET A 268 -26.40 10.99 -11.28
CA MET A 268 -25.06 10.60 -10.90
C MET A 268 -25.07 9.20 -10.28
N ASN A 269 -24.01 8.43 -10.58
CA ASN A 269 -23.53 7.22 -9.89
C ASN A 269 -23.94 5.85 -10.46
N ASN A 270 -23.12 5.37 -11.40
CA ASN A 270 -22.56 4.03 -11.29
C ASN A 270 -21.06 4.14 -10.94
N VAL A 271 -20.57 3.26 -10.06
CA VAL A 271 -19.16 3.20 -9.64
C VAL A 271 -18.62 1.82 -10.00
N THR A 272 -18.09 1.69 -11.21
CA THR A 272 -17.41 0.47 -11.66
C THR A 272 -15.98 0.40 -11.09
N PRO A 273 -15.49 -0.79 -10.67
CA PRO A 273 -14.16 -0.93 -10.10
C PRO A 273 -13.06 -0.85 -11.17
N ASN A 274 -11.88 -0.34 -10.77
CA ASN A 274 -10.61 -0.53 -11.49
C ASN A 274 -10.50 -2.00 -11.88
N LEU A 275 -10.46 -2.33 -13.17
CA LEU A 275 -10.45 -3.75 -13.51
C LEU A 275 -9.06 -4.35 -13.24
N TYR A 276 -8.01 -3.82 -13.88
CA TYR A 276 -6.70 -4.47 -13.85
C TYR A 276 -5.95 -4.24 -12.54
N GLY A 277 -5.82 -3.00 -12.08
CA GLY A 277 -5.05 -2.68 -10.87
C GLY A 277 -5.63 -3.34 -9.62
N ASN A 278 -6.96 -3.40 -9.49
CA ASN A 278 -7.61 -4.06 -8.36
C ASN A 278 -7.48 -5.59 -8.42
N LEU A 279 -7.70 -6.22 -9.58
CA LEU A 279 -7.53 -7.67 -9.73
C LEU A 279 -6.08 -8.08 -9.44
N VAL A 280 -5.10 -7.39 -10.05
CA VAL A 280 -3.66 -7.63 -9.83
C VAL A 280 -3.28 -7.46 -8.36
N ALA A 281 -3.71 -6.37 -7.70
CA ALA A 281 -3.41 -6.14 -6.29
C ALA A 281 -4.00 -7.22 -5.37
N ASN A 282 -5.26 -7.61 -5.57
CA ASN A 282 -5.89 -8.66 -4.75
C ASN A 282 -5.27 -10.05 -5.02
N THR A 283 -4.92 -10.36 -6.27
CA THR A 283 -4.21 -11.61 -6.60
C THR A 283 -2.82 -11.65 -5.97
N ALA A 284 -2.04 -10.57 -6.07
CA ALA A 284 -0.72 -10.45 -5.44
C ALA A 284 -0.81 -10.53 -3.91
N ALA A 285 -1.80 -9.87 -3.29
CA ALA A 285 -2.05 -9.95 -1.85
C ALA A 285 -2.39 -11.38 -1.41
N GLY A 286 -3.29 -12.06 -2.12
CA GLY A 286 -3.66 -13.46 -1.86
C GLY A 286 -2.48 -14.43 -1.98
N ILE A 287 -1.60 -14.22 -2.97
CA ILE A 287 -0.36 -14.99 -3.16
C ILE A 287 0.63 -14.77 -2.01
N ALA A 288 0.76 -13.52 -1.54
CA ALA A 288 1.79 -13.11 -0.59
C ALA A 288 1.44 -13.41 0.89
N GLY A 289 0.16 -13.60 1.22
CA GLY A 289 -0.28 -13.90 2.60
C GLY A 289 -1.75 -13.61 2.93
N GLY A 290 -2.54 -13.09 1.99
CA GLY A 290 -3.93 -12.67 2.21
C GLY A 290 -4.04 -11.17 2.47
N THR A 291 -5.25 -10.63 2.35
CA THR A 291 -5.49 -9.17 2.42
C THR A 291 -5.32 -8.57 3.82
N GLY A 292 -5.52 -9.37 4.88
CA GLY A 292 -5.41 -8.94 6.29
C GLY A 292 -4.01 -8.52 6.76
N VAL A 293 -2.97 -8.80 5.95
CA VAL A 293 -1.56 -8.48 6.25
C VAL A 293 -0.91 -7.51 5.27
N MET A 294 -1.60 -7.11 4.20
CA MET A 294 -1.00 -6.33 3.10
C MET A 294 -1.27 -4.83 3.26
N PRO A 295 -0.23 -4.01 3.51
CA PRO A 295 -0.40 -2.58 3.69
C PRO A 295 -0.57 -1.83 2.37
N GLY A 296 -1.07 -0.60 2.47
CA GLY A 296 -1.22 0.27 1.33
C GLY A 296 -1.60 1.71 1.68
N GLY A 297 -1.99 2.44 0.64
CA GLY A 297 -2.44 3.81 0.76
C GLY A 297 -2.75 4.43 -0.59
N ASN A 298 -3.28 5.64 -0.57
CA ASN A 298 -3.58 6.46 -1.74
C ASN A 298 -2.82 7.78 -1.58
N VAL A 299 -2.04 8.16 -2.58
CA VAL A 299 -1.13 9.30 -2.55
C VAL A 299 -1.46 10.23 -3.71
N GLY A 300 -1.60 11.51 -3.41
CA GLY A 300 -1.78 12.60 -4.38
C GLY A 300 -0.55 13.48 -4.48
N GLY A 301 -0.72 14.69 -5.03
CA GLY A 301 0.33 15.71 -5.04
C GLY A 301 0.65 16.24 -3.65
N ASP A 302 -0.40 16.65 -2.92
CA ASP A 302 -0.29 17.31 -1.61
C ASP A 302 -0.77 16.46 -0.42
N HIS A 303 -1.49 15.36 -0.67
CA HIS A 303 -2.21 14.61 0.35
C HIS A 303 -1.89 13.10 0.29
N ALA A 304 -1.92 12.42 1.43
CA ALA A 304 -1.79 10.97 1.51
C ALA A 304 -2.80 10.35 2.50
N VAL A 305 -3.44 9.26 2.10
CA VAL A 305 -4.43 8.53 2.90
C VAL A 305 -4.02 7.07 2.99
N PHE A 306 -3.56 6.65 4.16
CA PHE A 306 -3.08 5.28 4.42
C PHE A 306 -4.24 4.39 4.88
N GLU A 307 -4.34 3.20 4.31
CA GLU A 307 -5.42 2.23 4.56
C GLU A 307 -4.92 0.79 4.34
N GLN A 308 -5.72 -0.22 4.68
CA GLN A 308 -5.41 -1.60 4.31
C GLN A 308 -5.33 -1.72 2.79
N GLY A 309 -4.23 -2.27 2.24
CA GLY A 309 -3.92 -2.14 0.82
C GLY A 309 -4.87 -2.90 -0.10
N ALA A 310 -5.42 -4.02 0.36
CA ALA A 310 -6.44 -4.77 -0.34
C ALA A 310 -7.73 -4.85 0.49
N SER A 311 -8.86 -4.47 -0.11
CA SER A 311 -10.16 -4.57 0.57
C SER A 311 -10.53 -6.03 0.77
N ALA A 312 -10.50 -6.49 2.02
CA ALA A 312 -10.78 -7.87 2.37
C ALA A 312 -12.26 -8.29 2.21
N GLY A 313 -13.16 -7.41 1.76
CA GLY A 313 -14.62 -7.60 1.81
C GLY A 313 -15.21 -7.62 3.23
N ASN A 314 -14.37 -7.81 4.25
CA ASN A 314 -14.74 -8.00 5.66
C ASN A 314 -15.25 -6.75 6.40
N VAL A 315 -15.40 -5.60 5.73
CA VAL A 315 -15.95 -4.36 6.31
C VAL A 315 -17.40 -4.54 6.79
N GLY A 316 -18.10 -5.60 6.35
CA GLY A 316 -19.42 -6.00 6.85
C GLY A 316 -19.48 -7.31 7.64
N ASN A 317 -18.35 -7.89 8.08
CA ASN A 317 -18.37 -9.16 8.81
C ASN A 317 -18.57 -8.95 10.32
N GLU A 318 -19.83 -8.77 10.71
CA GLU A 318 -20.27 -8.48 12.09
C GLU A 318 -19.70 -9.47 13.12
N LYS A 319 -19.59 -10.76 12.77
CA LYS A 319 -19.02 -11.80 13.65
C LYS A 319 -17.58 -11.51 14.07
N LEU A 320 -16.74 -10.98 13.18
CA LEU A 320 -15.35 -10.61 13.52
C LEU A 320 -15.28 -9.41 14.47
N VAL A 321 -16.28 -8.52 14.41
CA VAL A 321 -16.40 -7.36 15.31
C VAL A 321 -16.82 -7.81 16.70
N GLU A 322 -17.84 -8.67 16.78
CA GLU A 322 -18.33 -9.28 18.03
C GLU A 322 -17.24 -10.11 18.72
N GLN A 323 -16.51 -10.94 17.96
CA GLN A 323 -15.47 -11.84 18.49
C GLN A 323 -14.15 -11.12 18.80
N LYS A 324 -13.95 -9.87 18.34
CA LYS A 324 -12.69 -9.13 18.46
C LYS A 324 -11.49 -9.91 17.87
N GLU A 325 -11.73 -10.60 16.75
CA GLU A 325 -10.77 -11.45 16.03
C GLU A 325 -10.21 -10.75 14.76
N ALA A 326 -10.39 -9.44 14.63
CA ALA A 326 -9.93 -8.67 13.48
C ALA A 326 -8.39 -8.59 13.43
N ASN A 327 -7.80 -8.87 12.28
CA ASN A 327 -6.35 -8.76 12.07
C ASN A 327 -5.90 -7.29 11.93
N PRO A 328 -5.04 -6.76 12.83
CA PRO A 328 -4.56 -5.38 12.75
C PRO A 328 -3.35 -5.21 11.83
N VAL A 329 -2.70 -6.29 11.36
CA VAL A 329 -1.37 -6.27 10.74
C VAL A 329 -1.31 -5.39 9.50
N ALA A 330 -2.25 -5.51 8.56
CA ALA A 330 -2.27 -4.66 7.37
C ALA A 330 -2.29 -3.16 7.72
N LEU A 331 -3.08 -2.75 8.71
CA LEU A 331 -3.18 -1.33 9.07
C LEU A 331 -1.97 -0.84 9.90
N LEU A 332 -1.42 -1.68 10.78
CA LEU A 332 -0.16 -1.38 11.47
C LEU A 332 0.98 -1.14 10.47
N LEU A 333 1.10 -2.00 9.44
CA LEU A 333 2.08 -1.85 8.38
C LEU A 333 1.78 -0.64 7.46
N SER A 334 0.52 -0.31 7.18
CA SER A 334 0.14 0.95 6.50
C SER A 334 0.51 2.17 7.33
N SER A 335 0.47 2.06 8.65
CA SER A 335 0.89 3.12 9.57
C SER A 335 2.42 3.25 9.61
N ALA A 336 3.18 2.18 9.38
CA ALA A 336 4.61 2.28 9.10
C ALA A 336 4.89 3.01 7.77
N MET A 337 4.10 2.77 6.71
CA MET A 337 4.17 3.57 5.47
C MET A 337 3.88 5.06 5.72
N MET A 338 2.86 5.36 6.54
CA MET A 338 2.53 6.72 6.97
C MET A 338 3.69 7.41 7.71
N LEU A 339 4.32 6.72 8.66
CA LEU A 339 5.48 7.25 9.39
C LEU A 339 6.67 7.54 8.47
N ARG A 340 6.94 6.71 7.45
CA ARG A 340 7.97 7.01 6.44
C ARG A 340 7.61 8.24 5.60
N HIS A 341 6.34 8.40 5.22
CA HIS A 341 5.86 9.59 4.52
C HIS A 341 6.03 10.87 5.38
N LEU A 342 5.71 10.79 6.67
CA LEU A 342 5.92 11.86 7.67
C LEU A 342 7.39 12.11 8.05
N ARG A 343 8.36 11.41 7.40
CA ARG A 343 9.81 11.50 7.67
C ARG A 343 10.24 11.02 9.06
N PHE A 344 9.53 10.04 9.61
CA PHE A 344 9.86 9.32 10.85
C PHE A 344 10.29 7.86 10.59
N PRO A 345 11.39 7.61 9.84
CA PRO A 345 11.76 6.25 9.41
C PRO A 345 12.15 5.33 10.58
N SER A 346 12.73 5.85 11.67
CA SER A 346 13.08 5.05 12.85
C SER A 346 11.85 4.42 13.53
N PHE A 347 10.77 5.18 13.67
CA PHE A 347 9.50 4.68 14.21
C PHE A 347 8.84 3.68 13.26
N ALA A 348 8.90 3.92 11.95
CA ALA A 348 8.40 2.97 10.96
C ALA A 348 9.17 1.64 10.98
N ASP A 349 10.50 1.69 11.05
CA ASP A 349 11.37 0.51 11.06
C ASP A 349 11.18 -0.31 12.35
N ARG A 350 11.04 0.35 13.53
CA ARG A 350 10.70 -0.31 14.80
C ARG A 350 9.35 -1.04 14.71
N LEU A 351 8.31 -0.34 14.27
CA LEU A 351 6.97 -0.91 14.10
C LEU A 351 6.95 -2.11 13.14
N GLU A 352 7.57 -1.97 11.96
CA GLU A 352 7.62 -3.03 10.97
C GLU A 352 8.42 -4.24 11.46
N THR A 353 9.51 -4.02 12.20
CA THR A 353 10.33 -5.09 12.80
C THR A 353 9.56 -5.83 13.88
N ALA A 354 8.87 -5.11 14.79
CA ALA A 354 8.03 -5.70 15.83
C ALA A 354 6.92 -6.58 15.24
N VAL A 355 6.18 -6.06 14.24
CA VAL A 355 5.13 -6.82 13.54
C VAL A 355 5.70 -8.06 12.83
N LYS A 356 6.81 -7.91 12.09
CA LYS A 356 7.46 -9.05 11.42
C LYS A 356 7.91 -10.12 12.42
N ARG A 357 8.43 -9.72 13.57
CA ARG A 357 8.87 -10.64 14.63
C ARG A 357 7.70 -11.43 15.20
N VAL A 358 6.61 -10.78 15.60
CA VAL A 358 5.39 -11.43 16.13
C VAL A 358 4.82 -12.47 15.17
N ILE A 359 4.73 -12.15 13.88
CA ILE A 359 4.28 -13.10 12.86
C ILE A 359 5.30 -14.22 12.65
N SER A 360 6.60 -13.93 12.69
CA SER A 360 7.64 -14.95 12.54
C SER A 360 7.72 -15.96 13.69
N GLU A 361 7.33 -15.55 14.90
CA GLU A 361 7.24 -16.41 16.08
C GLU A 361 6.00 -17.32 16.05
N GLY A 362 4.99 -17.02 15.21
CA GLY A 362 3.79 -17.85 15.00
C GLY A 362 2.86 -18.01 16.21
N LYS A 363 3.21 -17.46 17.37
CA LYS A 363 2.48 -17.64 18.64
C LYS A 363 1.22 -16.79 18.75
N TYR A 364 1.27 -15.55 18.25
CA TYR A 364 0.18 -14.58 18.33
C TYR A 364 -0.31 -14.26 16.92
N MET A 365 -1.20 -15.11 16.41
CA MET A 365 -1.76 -14.99 15.06
C MET A 365 -3.28 -15.01 15.13
N THR A 366 -3.92 -14.12 14.38
CA THR A 366 -5.37 -14.14 14.17
C THR A 366 -5.79 -15.31 13.28
N LYS A 367 -7.09 -15.60 13.28
CA LYS A 367 -7.72 -16.74 12.61
C LYS A 367 -7.54 -16.78 11.10
N ASP A 368 -7.48 -15.62 10.44
CA ASP A 368 -7.18 -15.49 9.01
C ASP A 368 -5.74 -15.90 8.65
N LEU A 369 -4.84 -15.90 9.64
CA LEU A 369 -3.46 -16.39 9.53
C LEU A 369 -3.29 -17.83 10.07
N GLY A 370 -4.40 -18.51 10.38
CA GLY A 370 -4.40 -19.88 10.92
C GLY A 370 -4.15 -20.00 12.43
N GLY A 371 -4.13 -18.88 13.17
CA GLY A 371 -4.03 -18.88 14.63
C GLY A 371 -5.39 -18.82 15.34
N VAL A 372 -5.35 -18.51 16.64
CA VAL A 372 -6.54 -18.39 17.51
C VAL A 372 -6.54 -17.12 18.38
N SER A 373 -5.59 -16.21 18.15
CA SER A 373 -5.46 -14.99 18.95
C SER A 373 -6.46 -13.92 18.56
N THR A 374 -6.90 -13.15 19.55
CA THR A 374 -7.69 -11.93 19.41
C THR A 374 -6.85 -10.76 18.88
N THR A 375 -7.50 -9.70 18.40
CA THR A 375 -6.83 -8.44 17.99
C THR A 375 -5.93 -7.91 19.10
N GLN A 376 -6.40 -7.96 20.37
CA GLN A 376 -5.70 -7.36 21.50
C GLN A 376 -4.43 -8.14 21.90
N GLU A 377 -4.45 -9.47 21.79
CA GLU A 377 -3.27 -10.29 22.05
C GLU A 377 -2.17 -10.05 21.03
N VAL A 378 -2.53 -9.87 19.75
CA VAL A 378 -1.58 -9.47 18.70
C VAL A 378 -1.01 -8.08 18.99
N VAL A 379 -1.84 -7.11 19.42
CA VAL A 379 -1.38 -5.77 19.80
C VAL A 379 -0.41 -5.83 20.99
N HIS A 380 -0.73 -6.56 22.05
CA HIS A 380 0.18 -6.73 23.20
C HIS A 380 1.50 -7.39 22.80
N ALA A 381 1.46 -8.39 21.91
CA ALA A 381 2.66 -9.04 21.39
C ALA A 381 3.51 -8.08 20.54
N VAL A 382 2.90 -7.23 19.72
CA VAL A 382 3.60 -6.18 18.96
C VAL A 382 4.23 -5.17 19.91
N ILE A 383 3.49 -4.69 20.91
CA ILE A 383 3.99 -3.73 21.91
C ILE A 383 5.20 -4.28 22.67
N ALA A 384 5.14 -5.56 23.08
CA ALA A 384 6.24 -6.25 23.75
C ALA A 384 7.49 -6.49 22.87
N ASN A 385 7.44 -6.15 21.58
CA ASN A 385 8.55 -6.28 20.62
C ASN A 385 8.99 -4.92 20.01
N LEU A 386 8.55 -3.79 20.57
CA LEU A 386 8.93 -2.43 20.14
C LEU A 386 10.31 -2.00 20.69
N ASP A 387 11.32 -2.86 20.57
CA ASP A 387 12.72 -2.55 20.93
C ASP A 387 13.33 -1.57 19.90
#